data_AF-A0A966MIH2-F1
#
_entry.id   AF-A0A966MIH2-F1
#
_cell.length_a   1.000
_cell.length_b   1.000
_cell.length_c   1.000
_cell.angle_alpha   90.00
_cell.angle_beta   90.00
_cell.angle_gamma   90.00
#
_symmetry.space_group_name_H-M   'P 1'
#
loop_
_entity.id
_entity.type
_entity.pdbx_description
1 polymer ?
#
loop_
_entity_poly.entity_id
_entity_poly.type
_entity_poly.pdbx_seq_one_letter_code
_entity_poly.pdbx_strand_id
1 'polypeptide(L)' 'YVNLDNEINYIELDKHSLAFTVCQVPVIYNLSDKENIRISYINNSEKTIEGHELDIENSESIFNRTNLIKAVYVSIVK' A
#
# COMPACT_ATOMS: atom_id res chain seq x y z
N TYR A 1 -5.39 -7.58 9.18
CA TYR A 1 -6.39 -7.17 8.18
C TYR A 1 -6.99 -8.42 7.53
N VAL A 2 -8.12 -8.30 6.83
CA VAL A 2 -8.73 -9.43 6.11
C VAL A 2 -8.51 -9.20 4.61
N ASN A 3 -7.82 -10.13 3.95
CA ASN A 3 -7.54 -10.04 2.51
C ASN A 3 -8.79 -10.38 1.66
N LEU A 4 -8.65 -10.35 0.33
CA LEU A 4 -9.76 -10.65 -0.59
C LEU A 4 -10.17 -12.13 -0.57
N ASP A 5 -9.30 -13.01 -0.07
CA ASP A 5 -9.55 -14.44 0.13
C ASP A 5 -10.19 -14.76 1.50
N ASN A 6 -10.58 -13.73 2.26
CA ASN A 6 -11.15 -13.80 3.63
C ASN A 6 -10.20 -14.35 4.70
N GLU A 7 -8.90 -14.32 4.46
CA GLU A 7 -7.89 -14.77 5.39
C GLU A 7 -7.45 -13.64 6.33
N ILE A 8 -7.28 -13.98 7.61
CA ILE A 8 -6.73 -13.06 8.60
C ILE A 8 -5.21 -12.97 8.40
N ASN A 9 -4.75 -11.79 8.02
CA ASN A 9 -3.35 -11.48 7.77
C ASN A 9 -2.83 -10.43 8.76
N TYR A 10 -1.53 -10.44 9.00
CA TYR A 10 -0.84 -9.53 9.92
C TYR A 10 0.28 -8.79 9.18
N ILE A 11 0.46 -7.51 9.49
CA ILE A 11 1.57 -6.68 9.04
C ILE A 11 2.21 -6.07 10.28
N GLU A 12 3.52 -6.22 10.42
CA GLU A 12 4.30 -5.56 11.44
C GLU A 12 4.50 -4.09 11.07
N LEU A 13 4.40 -3.20 12.06
CA LEU A 13 4.50 -1.76 11.87
C LEU A 13 5.70 -1.21 12.64
N ASP A 14 6.54 -0.48 11.93
CA ASP A 14 7.67 0.22 12.52
C ASP A 14 7.21 1.42 13.36
N LYS A 15 8.08 1.89 14.25
CA LYS A 15 7.82 3.12 15.01
C LYS A 15 7.61 4.30 14.05
N HIS A 16 6.64 5.16 14.38
CA HIS A 16 6.21 6.30 13.55
C HIS A 16 5.54 5.89 12.24
N SER A 17 4.87 4.74 12.23
CA SER A 17 3.96 4.34 11.16
C SER A 17 2.54 4.14 11.67
N LEU A 18 1.58 4.17 10.75
CA LEU A 18 0.21 3.73 10.96
C LEU A 18 -0.25 2.94 9.74
N ALA A 19 -1.26 2.10 9.90
CA ALA A 19 -1.84 1.38 8.77
C ALA A 19 -3.37 1.37 8.82
N PHE A 20 -3.95 1.37 7.64
CA PHE A 20 -5.38 1.22 7.40
C PHE A 20 -5.58 0.41 6.11
N THR A 21 -6.83 0.25 5.69
CA THR A 21 -7.15 -0.45 4.44
C THR A 21 -8.02 0.40 3.54
N VAL A 22 -7.78 0.34 2.23
CA VAL A 22 -8.65 0.88 1.19
C VAL A 22 -8.99 -0.27 0.26
N CYS A 23 -10.29 -0.55 0.06
CA CYS A 23 -10.73 -1.71 -0.74
C CYS A 23 -10.07 -3.04 -0.33
N GLN A 24 -9.84 -3.24 0.98
CA GLN A 24 -9.09 -4.38 1.57
C GLN A 24 -7.61 -4.49 1.19
N VAL A 25 -7.05 -3.50 0.50
CA VAL A 25 -5.60 -3.36 0.31
C VAL A 25 -5.01 -2.61 1.51
N PRO A 26 -3.99 -3.17 2.20
CA PRO A 26 -3.27 -2.48 3.26
C PRO A 26 -2.55 -1.24 2.73
N VAL A 27 -2.73 -0.12 3.41
CA VAL A 27 -2.01 1.13 3.19
C VAL A 27 -1.25 1.45 4.47
N ILE A 28 0.08 1.55 4.36
CA ILE A 28 0.99 1.77 5.47
C ILE A 28 1.64 3.13 5.28
N TYR A 29 1.41 4.04 6.22
CA TYR A 29 2.03 5.37 6.24
C TYR A 29 3.23 5.33 7.17
N ASN A 30 4.36 5.87 6.74
CA ASN A 30 5.56 6.04 7.58
C ASN A 30 6.14 7.44 7.42
N LEU A 31 6.65 8.01 8.52
CA LEU A 31 7.44 9.24 8.43
C LEU A 31 8.77 8.96 7.71
N SER A 32 9.21 9.91 6.88
CA SER A 32 10.40 9.82 6.03
C SER A 32 10.98 11.22 5.74
N ASP A 33 12.19 11.28 5.17
CA ASP A 33 12.79 12.51 4.64
C ASP A 33 12.37 12.80 3.19
N LYS A 34 11.65 11.86 2.56
CA LYS A 34 11.19 11.96 1.18
C LYS A 34 9.74 11.51 1.05
N GLU A 35 9.03 12.15 0.14
CA GLU A 35 7.66 11.81 -0.23
C GLU A 35 7.66 10.84 -1.42
N ASN A 36 7.11 9.65 -1.22
CA ASN A 36 6.89 8.68 -2.29
C ASN A 36 5.84 7.64 -1.88
N ILE A 37 5.36 6.93 -2.90
CA ILE A 37 4.54 5.73 -2.75
C ILE A 37 5.32 4.54 -3.29
N ARG A 38 5.40 3.47 -2.52
CA ARG A 38 5.90 2.17 -2.96
C ARG A 38 4.78 1.15 -2.97
N ILE A 39 4.49 0.59 -4.13
CA ILE A 39 3.49 -0.44 -4.34
C ILE A 39 4.19 -1.79 -4.33
N SER A 40 3.72 -2.70 -3.47
CA SER A 40 4.13 -4.10 -3.48
C SER A 40 3.04 -4.93 -4.14
N TYR A 41 3.40 -5.70 -5.17
CA TYR A 41 2.48 -6.54 -5.92
C TYR A 41 2.51 -7.99 -5.40
N ILE A 42 1.44 -8.75 -5.67
CA ILE A 42 1.34 -10.17 -5.24
C ILE A 42 2.43 -11.05 -5.86
N ASN A 43 2.91 -10.72 -7.06
CA ASN A 43 4.03 -11.42 -7.71
C ASN A 43 5.42 -11.07 -7.11
N ASN A 44 5.46 -10.30 -6.01
CA ASN A 44 6.65 -9.77 -5.34
C ASN A 44 7.45 -8.73 -6.14
N SER A 45 6.93 -8.21 -7.26
CA SER A 45 7.51 -7.01 -7.87
C SER A 45 7.13 -5.77 -7.07
N GLU A 46 7.86 -4.67 -7.29
CA GLU A 46 7.61 -3.39 -6.65
C GLU A 46 7.64 -2.25 -7.66
N LYS A 47 6.88 -1.19 -7.40
CA LYS A 47 6.91 0.06 -8.15
C LYS A 47 6.98 1.23 -7.18
N THR A 48 7.89 2.16 -7.43
CA THR A 48 7.97 3.42 -6.68
C THR A 48 7.45 4.55 -7.55
N ILE A 49 6.61 5.40 -6.97
CA ILE A 49 6.06 6.62 -7.57
C ILE A 49 6.48 7.78 -6.67
N GLU A 50 7.09 8.80 -7.26
CA GLU A 50 7.45 10.02 -6.53
C GLU A 50 6.19 10.87 -6.28
N GLY A 51 6.11 11.49 -5.09
CA GLY A 51 4.92 12.25 -4.66
C GLY A 51 3.88 11.40 -3.93
N HIS A 52 2.63 11.88 -3.92
CA HIS A 52 1.52 11.36 -3.10
C HIS A 52 0.31 10.87 -3.90
N GLU A 53 0.48 10.65 -5.21
CA GLU A 53 -0.60 10.21 -6.10
C GLU A 53 -0.23 8.90 -6.80
N LEU A 54 -1.16 7.95 -6.84
CA LEU A 54 -1.06 6.75 -7.66
C LEU A 54 -1.36 7.08 -9.12
N ASP A 55 -0.77 6.34 -10.04
CA ASP A 55 -1.22 6.36 -11.42
C ASP A 55 -2.61 5.69 -11.58
N ILE A 56 -3.22 5.93 -12.74
CA ILE A 56 -4.58 5.45 -13.07
C ILE A 56 -4.64 3.92 -12.98
N GLU A 57 -3.65 3.22 -13.55
CA GLU A 57 -3.61 1.75 -13.58
C GLU A 57 -3.66 1.15 -12.17
N ASN A 58 -2.84 1.66 -11.25
CA ASN A 58 -2.80 1.18 -9.87
C ASN A 58 -4.04 1.60 -9.08
N SER A 59 -4.58 2.79 -9.34
CA SER A 59 -5.83 3.24 -8.73
C SER A 59 -7.00 2.33 -9.13
N GLU A 60 -7.14 2.01 -10.41
CA GLU A 60 -8.15 1.09 -10.92
C GLU A 60 -7.99 -0.32 -10.33
N SER A 61 -6.75 -0.79 -10.18
CA SER A 61 -6.46 -2.07 -9.55
C SER A 61 -6.97 -2.16 -8.11
N ILE A 62 -6.81 -1.09 -7.31
CA ILE A 62 -7.33 -1.00 -5.94
C ILE A 62 -8.86 -0.92 -5.95
N PHE A 63 -9.45 -0.02 -6.75
CA PHE A 63 -10.90 0.18 -6.77
C PHE A 63 -11.66 -1.05 -7.24
N ASN A 64 -11.14 -1.75 -8.24
CA ASN A 64 -11.76 -2.96 -8.80
C ASN A 64 -11.39 -4.24 -8.04
N ARG A 65 -10.59 -4.14 -6.95
CA ARG A 65 -10.21 -5.28 -6.10
C ARG A 65 -9.63 -6.45 -6.91
N THR A 66 -8.73 -6.14 -7.84
CA THR A 66 -8.17 -7.13 -8.79
C THR A 66 -7.27 -8.18 -8.12
N ASN A 67 -6.95 -8.00 -6.84
CA ASN A 67 -5.99 -8.81 -6.07
C ASN A 67 -4.57 -8.78 -6.67
N LEU A 68 -4.19 -7.74 -7.41
CA LEU A 68 -2.82 -7.60 -7.94
C LEU A 68 -1.88 -6.88 -6.96
N ILE A 69 -2.42 -5.94 -6.17
CA ILE A 69 -1.65 -5.14 -5.21
C ILE A 69 -1.74 -5.79 -3.83
N LYS A 70 -0.57 -6.12 -3.27
CA LYS A 70 -0.43 -6.73 -1.94
C LYS A 70 -0.50 -5.69 -0.82
N ALA A 71 0.17 -4.55 -1.00
CA ALA A 71 0.21 -3.45 -0.05
C ALA A 71 0.71 -2.16 -0.71
N VAL A 72 0.32 -1.02 -0.15
CA VAL A 72 0.81 0.31 -0.52
C VAL A 72 1.54 0.92 0.67
N TYR A 73 2.78 1.34 0.47
CA TYR A 73 3.59 2.04 1.47
C TYR A 73 3.71 3.50 1.07
N VAL A 74 3.40 4.41 1.97
CA VAL A 74 3.39 5.86 1.71
C VAL A 74 4.35 6.53 2.67
N SER A 75 5.40 7.12 2.12
CA SER A 75 6.37 7.90 2.86
C SER A 75 5.89 9.34 2.94
N ILE A 76 5.73 9.87 4.16
CA ILE A 76 5.30 11.24 4.42
C ILE A 76 6.45 12.02 5.04
N VAL A 77 6.70 13.23 4.53
CA VAL A 77 7.73 14.12 5.07
C VAL A 77 7.34 14.60 6.47
N LYS A 78 8.30 14.54 7.40
CA LYS A 78 8.14 14.96 8.80
C LYS A 78 7.82 16.44 8.95
#